data_AF-A0A6L2Q0L1-F1
#
_entry.id   AF-A0A6L2Q0L1-F1
#
_cell.length_a   1.000
_cell.length_b   1.000
_cell.length_c   1.000
_cell.angle_alpha   90.00
_cell.angle_beta   90.00
_cell.angle_gamma   90.00
#
_symmetry.space_group_name_H-M   'P 1'
#
loop_
_entity.id
_entity.type
_entity.pdbx_description
1 polymer ?
#
loop_
_entity_poly.entity_id
_entity_poly.type
_entity_poly.pdbx_seq_one_letter_code
_entity_poly.pdbx_strand_id
1 'polypeptide(L)'
;MSEYNLTGFHSTLGYLKAQASPQVQAQAAAGVIERLIPDKARLFHVTVDPKLGPVGKHTFKVLKEDGQITVNIVGTSGVAAVWGFHHYLKYYCFCHVSWDSDQLAVPEDLPPVNITVVSADRFHYYQNVCTTSYSFVWWDWPRWRREIDWMALNGINLALAFTGQEAIWQRVYSKLNLTQEDISEHFSGPAFLAWLRMGNIRAFGGPLPDSWHTQSLALQHRILQHMRNLGIIPVLPAFAGHVPRAFKRLYPDTPMTLMVDWNNFSDEYCCPYLLEPTSPLFRTVGSMFISELIAEFGTDHIYSCDTFNEMTPHNSSATYLSQVSSNIFLAITDVDPSAV
;
A
#
# COMPACT_ATOMS: atom_id res chain seq x y z
N MET A 1 -8.66 12.22 28.01
CA MET A 1 -8.07 10.95 27.55
C MET A 1 -6.68 10.87 28.13
N SER A 2 -6.48 9.99 29.13
CA SER A 2 -5.29 10.00 29.98
C SER A 2 -4.02 9.56 29.23
N GLU A 3 -2.89 10.14 29.61
CA GLU A 3 -1.53 9.82 29.13
C GLU A 3 -1.19 8.30 29.20
N TYR A 4 -1.95 7.52 29.98
CA TYR A 4 -1.79 6.08 30.12
C TYR A 4 -2.15 5.24 28.87
N ASN A 5 -2.93 5.77 27.92
CA ASN A 5 -3.26 5.01 26.69
C ASN A 5 -2.30 5.26 25.52
N LEU A 6 -1.50 6.33 25.57
CA LEU A 6 -0.50 6.60 24.53
C LEU A 6 0.68 5.62 24.64
N THR A 7 1.03 5.18 25.85
CA THR A 7 2.22 4.34 26.10
C THR A 7 2.10 2.92 25.54
N GLY A 8 0.93 2.27 25.67
CA GLY A 8 0.71 0.90 25.17
C GLY A 8 0.61 0.79 23.65
N PHE A 9 0.08 1.82 22.98
CA PHE A 9 0.00 1.84 21.52
C PHE A 9 1.34 2.23 20.88
N HIS A 10 2.10 3.14 21.50
CA HIS A 10 3.46 3.44 21.04
C HIS A 10 4.42 2.28 21.28
N SER A 11 4.24 1.47 22.33
CA SER A 11 5.07 0.28 22.54
C SER A 11 4.78 -0.84 21.54
N THR A 12 3.55 -0.92 21.01
CA THR A 12 3.14 -1.98 20.07
C THR A 12 3.32 -1.60 18.62
N LEU A 13 2.92 -0.40 18.19
CA LEU A 13 3.03 0.01 16.78
C LEU A 13 4.05 1.12 16.55
N GLY A 14 4.76 1.61 17.57
CA GLY A 14 5.72 2.74 17.48
C GLY A 14 6.84 2.58 16.45
N TYR A 15 7.19 1.34 16.11
CA TYR A 15 8.19 1.04 15.08
C TYR A 15 7.66 1.25 13.64
N LEU A 16 6.33 1.27 13.44
CA LEU A 16 5.69 1.63 12.18
C LEU A 16 5.83 3.15 11.95
N LYS A 17 6.86 3.51 11.19
CA LYS A 17 7.23 4.89 10.83
C LYS A 17 8.05 4.89 9.54
N ALA A 18 8.29 6.07 9.00
CA ALA A 18 9.18 6.27 7.87
C ALA A 18 10.58 5.71 8.15
N GLN A 19 11.09 4.88 7.23
CA GLN A 19 12.41 4.23 7.35
C GLN A 19 13.54 5.05 6.72
N ALA A 20 13.22 5.87 5.71
CA ALA A 20 14.20 6.76 5.08
C ALA A 20 14.72 7.81 6.06
N SER A 21 15.98 8.23 5.92
CA SER A 21 16.55 9.27 6.79
C SER A 21 15.82 10.61 6.60
N PRO A 22 15.83 11.51 7.60
CA PRO A 22 15.24 12.84 7.47
C PRO A 22 15.75 13.61 6.23
N GLN A 23 17.02 13.43 5.87
CA GLN A 23 17.62 14.08 4.70
C GLN A 23 17.03 13.55 3.39
N VAL A 24 16.88 12.23 3.25
CA VAL A 24 16.24 11.62 2.06
C VAL A 24 14.79 12.07 1.96
N GLN A 25 14.07 12.11 3.08
CA GLN A 25 12.68 12.58 3.11
C GLN A 25 12.54 14.05 2.74
N ALA A 26 13.43 14.92 3.24
CA ALA A 26 13.43 16.34 2.89
C ALA A 26 13.72 16.54 1.39
N GLN A 27 14.66 15.79 0.82
CA GLN A 27 14.96 15.81 -0.63
C GLN A 27 13.77 15.33 -1.46
N ALA A 28 13.12 14.24 -1.06
CA ALA A 28 11.95 13.72 -1.75
C ALA A 28 10.79 14.73 -1.72
N ALA A 29 10.55 15.34 -0.56
CA ALA A 29 9.55 16.40 -0.38
C ALA A 29 9.86 17.64 -1.22
N ALA A 30 11.11 18.11 -1.24
CA ALA A 30 11.53 19.20 -2.13
C ALA A 30 11.30 18.85 -3.61
N GLY A 31 11.54 17.60 -4.01
CA GLY A 31 11.23 17.12 -5.35
C GLY A 31 9.74 17.14 -5.69
N VAL A 32 8.83 16.93 -4.72
CA VAL A 32 7.38 17.12 -4.94
C VAL A 32 7.07 18.58 -5.24
N ILE A 33 7.64 19.50 -4.44
CA ILE A 33 7.45 20.95 -4.62
C ILE A 33 7.99 21.39 -5.99
N GLU A 34 9.16 20.91 -6.39
CA GLU A 34 9.78 21.21 -7.69
C GLU A 34 8.91 20.73 -8.86
N ARG A 35 8.30 19.56 -8.76
CA ARG A 35 7.38 19.06 -9.81
C ARG A 35 6.06 19.84 -9.85
N LEU A 36 5.58 20.33 -8.71
CA LEU A 36 4.30 21.03 -8.65
C LEU A 36 4.41 22.49 -9.12
N ILE A 37 5.46 23.21 -8.69
CA ILE A 37 5.63 24.64 -8.96
C ILE A 37 7.10 24.97 -9.29
N PRO A 38 7.64 24.46 -10.41
CA PRO A 38 9.08 24.50 -10.72
C PRO A 38 9.70 25.90 -10.61
N ASP A 39 9.02 26.92 -11.13
CA ASP A 39 9.53 28.30 -11.16
C ASP A 39 9.63 28.95 -9.77
N LYS A 40 8.87 28.43 -8.80
CA LYS A 40 8.78 28.97 -7.42
C LYS A 40 9.31 28.01 -6.37
N ALA A 41 9.75 26.81 -6.74
CA ALA A 41 10.20 25.80 -5.80
C ALA A 41 11.35 26.28 -4.89
N ARG A 42 12.25 27.12 -5.43
CA ARG A 42 13.35 27.75 -4.68
C ARG A 42 12.92 28.66 -3.53
N LEU A 43 11.64 29.06 -3.49
CA LEU A 43 11.09 29.87 -2.41
C LEU A 43 10.75 29.02 -1.18
N PHE A 44 10.79 27.68 -1.27
CA PHE A 44 10.39 26.78 -0.21
C PHE A 44 11.59 25.97 0.30
N HIS A 45 11.94 26.16 1.56
CA HIS A 45 12.99 25.39 2.23
C HIS A 45 12.35 24.31 3.11
N VAL A 46 12.67 23.05 2.81
CA VAL A 46 12.10 21.88 3.48
C VAL A 46 13.12 21.25 4.40
N THR A 47 12.69 20.98 5.63
CA THR A 47 13.44 20.17 6.60
C THR A 47 12.52 19.13 7.23
N VAL A 48 13.11 18.00 7.63
CA VAL A 48 12.40 16.95 8.35
C VAL A 48 13.02 16.80 9.73
N ASP A 49 12.20 16.96 10.77
CA ASP A 49 12.56 16.74 12.16
C ASP A 49 11.56 15.75 12.80
N PRO A 50 11.92 14.47 12.94
CA PRO A 50 11.06 13.47 13.56
C PRO A 50 10.66 13.76 15.01
N LYS A 51 11.31 14.72 15.67
CA LYS A 51 11.00 15.15 17.04
C LYS A 51 10.07 16.36 17.11
N LEU A 52 9.60 16.87 15.96
CA LEU A 52 8.67 17.98 15.91
C LEU A 52 7.31 17.58 16.50
N GLY A 53 6.84 18.34 17.49
CA GLY A 53 5.52 18.15 18.09
C GLY A 53 5.38 16.87 18.94
N PRO A 54 4.15 16.43 19.21
CA PRO A 54 3.89 15.25 20.05
C PRO A 54 4.38 13.94 19.41
N VAL A 55 4.85 13.01 20.23
CA VAL A 55 5.34 11.70 19.79
C VAL A 55 4.27 10.95 18.99
N GLY A 56 4.66 10.47 17.81
CA GLY A 56 3.83 9.68 16.89
C GLY A 56 2.57 10.37 16.38
N LYS A 57 2.53 11.71 16.43
CA LYS A 57 1.58 12.53 15.70
C LYS A 57 2.28 13.20 14.52
N HIS A 58 1.67 13.14 13.34
CA HIS A 58 2.14 13.88 12.19
C HIS A 58 2.03 15.39 12.48
N THR A 59 3.15 16.10 12.42
CA THR A 59 3.19 17.54 12.71
C THR A 59 3.95 18.26 11.61
N PHE A 60 3.48 19.44 11.23
CA PHE A 60 4.25 20.36 10.42
C PHE A 60 4.24 21.77 11.00
N LYS A 61 5.26 22.54 10.65
CA LYS A 61 5.36 23.97 10.89
C LYS A 61 5.66 24.68 9.58
N VAL A 62 4.95 25.77 9.31
CA VAL A 62 5.22 26.67 8.18
C VAL A 62 5.48 28.06 8.72
N LEU A 63 6.62 28.63 8.35
CA LEU A 63 7.08 29.94 8.79
C LEU A 63 7.58 30.77 7.61
N LYS A 64 6.99 31.95 7.43
CA LYS A 64 7.51 33.03 6.60
C LYS A 64 7.27 34.34 7.35
N GLU A 65 8.36 34.98 7.78
CA GLU A 65 8.27 36.31 8.41
C GLU A 65 8.03 37.40 7.36
N ASP A 66 7.58 38.56 7.81
CA ASP A 66 7.44 39.72 6.94
C ASP A 66 8.82 40.18 6.44
N GLY A 67 8.90 40.57 5.16
CA GLY A 67 10.17 40.88 4.49
C GLY A 67 11.08 39.69 4.14
N GLN A 68 10.78 38.46 4.58
CA GLN A 68 11.48 37.26 4.09
C GLN A 68 10.95 36.85 2.70
N ILE A 69 11.85 36.39 1.85
CA ILE A 69 11.52 35.88 0.51
C ILE A 69 11.07 34.41 0.59
N THR A 70 11.70 33.63 1.46
CA THR A 70 11.54 32.17 1.52
C THR A 70 10.55 31.73 2.60
N VAL A 71 9.79 30.67 2.31
CA VAL A 71 8.95 29.94 3.27
C VAL A 71 9.75 28.76 3.82
N ASN A 72 9.88 28.68 5.14
CA ASN A 72 10.49 27.55 5.82
C ASN A 72 9.42 26.55 6.26
N ILE A 73 9.62 25.28 5.92
CA ILE A 73 8.71 24.18 6.22
C ILE A 73 9.48 23.11 7.00
N VAL A 74 8.95 22.73 8.15
CA VAL A 74 9.46 21.61 8.96
C VAL A 74 8.35 20.59 9.11
N GLY A 75 8.61 19.33 8.81
CA GLY A 75 7.66 18.22 9.04
C GLY A 75 8.28 17.12 9.89
N THR A 76 7.44 16.35 10.58
CA THR A 76 7.88 15.10 11.26
C THR A 76 8.36 14.02 10.29
N SER A 77 7.92 14.10 9.04
CA SER A 77 8.28 13.24 7.91
C SER A 77 8.22 14.03 6.62
N GLY A 78 8.68 13.45 5.51
CA GLY A 78 8.54 14.04 4.17
C GLY A 78 7.08 14.32 3.84
N VAL A 79 6.18 13.35 4.08
CA VAL A 79 4.72 13.53 3.95
C VAL A 79 4.21 14.71 4.76
N ALA A 80 4.60 14.83 6.04
CA ALA A 80 4.14 15.95 6.87
C ALA A 80 4.62 17.30 6.34
N ALA A 81 5.84 17.37 5.83
CA ALA A 81 6.37 18.60 5.22
C ALA A 81 5.64 18.96 3.91
N VAL A 82 5.38 17.99 3.03
CA VAL A 82 4.61 18.20 1.79
C VAL A 82 3.16 18.58 2.10
N TRP A 83 2.57 18.01 3.15
CA TRP A 83 1.25 18.42 3.64
C TRP A 83 1.25 19.87 4.15
N GLY A 84 2.29 20.28 4.89
CA GLY A 84 2.45 21.67 5.32
C GLY A 84 2.59 22.65 4.16
N PHE A 85 3.36 22.26 3.13
CA PHE A 85 3.43 23.00 1.87
C PHE A 85 2.06 23.14 1.19
N HIS A 86 1.32 22.04 1.05
CA HIS A 86 -0.02 22.08 0.45
C HIS A 86 -0.99 22.92 1.28
N HIS A 87 -0.93 22.83 2.61
CA HIS A 87 -1.73 23.64 3.51
C HIS A 87 -1.47 25.14 3.29
N TYR A 88 -0.21 25.54 3.16
CA TYR A 88 0.16 26.91 2.84
C TYR A 88 -0.39 27.35 1.47
N LEU A 89 -0.20 26.53 0.43
CA LEU A 89 -0.74 26.82 -0.90
C LEU A 89 -2.26 26.99 -0.87
N LYS A 90 -2.99 26.12 -0.18
CA LYS A 90 -4.45 26.12 -0.14
C LYS A 90 -5.02 27.31 0.63
N TYR A 91 -4.50 27.57 1.84
CA TYR A 91 -5.13 28.52 2.76
C TYR A 91 -4.55 29.93 2.69
N TYR A 92 -3.32 30.09 2.20
CA TYR A 92 -2.66 31.38 2.10
C TYR A 92 -2.49 31.83 0.64
N CYS A 93 -2.23 30.90 -0.29
CA CYS A 93 -2.07 31.22 -1.71
C CYS A 93 -3.33 30.95 -2.56
N PHE A 94 -4.43 30.49 -1.94
CA PHE A 94 -5.70 30.14 -2.60
C PHE A 94 -5.56 29.17 -3.79
N CYS A 95 -4.55 28.29 -3.73
CA CYS A 95 -4.30 27.28 -4.74
C CYS A 95 -5.11 25.99 -4.48
N HIS A 96 -5.21 25.13 -5.49
CA HIS A 96 -5.90 23.86 -5.43
C HIS A 96 -5.17 22.79 -6.24
N VAL A 97 -5.13 21.55 -5.75
CA VAL A 97 -4.56 20.40 -6.46
C VAL A 97 -5.56 19.24 -6.39
N SER A 98 -5.86 18.64 -7.54
CA SER A 98 -6.80 17.51 -7.63
C SER A 98 -6.36 16.49 -8.69
N TRP A 99 -7.13 15.41 -8.84
CA TRP A 99 -6.92 14.46 -9.92
C TRP A 99 -7.19 15.07 -11.30
N ASP A 100 -8.22 15.91 -11.41
CA ASP A 100 -8.70 16.44 -12.69
C ASP A 100 -7.97 17.70 -13.12
N SER A 101 -7.68 18.60 -12.19
CA SER A 101 -7.05 19.89 -12.49
C SER A 101 -6.36 20.53 -11.28
N ASP A 102 -5.34 21.32 -11.56
CA ASP A 102 -4.60 22.10 -10.57
C ASP A 102 -4.79 23.60 -10.84
N GLN A 103 -5.07 24.36 -9.79
CA GLN A 103 -5.08 25.82 -9.78
C GLN A 103 -3.88 26.28 -8.96
N LEU A 104 -2.79 26.63 -9.66
CA LEU A 104 -1.49 26.94 -9.06
C LEU A 104 -1.02 28.38 -9.38
N ALA A 105 -1.94 29.34 -9.37
CA ALA A 105 -1.64 30.77 -9.44
C ALA A 105 -1.02 31.26 -8.11
N VAL A 106 0.15 30.72 -7.77
CA VAL A 106 0.92 31.11 -6.59
C VAL A 106 1.29 32.59 -6.73
N PRO A 107 1.00 33.45 -5.72
CA PRO A 107 1.37 34.88 -5.77
C PRO A 107 2.87 35.11 -5.96
N GLU A 108 3.26 36.23 -6.57
CA GLU A 108 4.67 36.67 -6.60
C GLU A 108 5.15 36.96 -5.17
N ASP A 109 4.37 37.74 -4.43
CA ASP A 109 4.62 38.01 -3.01
C ASP A 109 3.89 36.97 -2.14
N LEU A 110 4.67 36.00 -1.67
CA LEU A 110 4.17 34.93 -0.80
C LEU A 110 3.70 35.49 0.56
N PRO A 111 2.45 35.20 1.01
CA PRO A 111 1.92 35.72 2.28
C PRO A 111 2.71 35.28 3.51
N PRO A 112 2.91 36.15 4.52
CA PRO A 112 3.55 35.78 5.77
C PRO A 112 2.69 34.79 6.57
N VAL A 113 3.34 33.90 7.32
CA VAL A 113 2.66 32.86 8.10
C VAL A 113 3.56 32.38 9.25
N ASN A 114 2.94 31.99 10.37
CA ASN A 114 3.60 31.25 11.44
C ASN A 114 2.60 30.28 12.06
N ILE A 115 2.54 29.06 11.53
CA ILE A 115 1.60 28.03 11.99
C ILE A 115 2.33 26.76 12.35
N THR A 116 1.78 26.04 13.32
CA THR A 116 2.13 24.64 13.59
C THR A 116 0.83 23.86 13.65
N VAL A 117 0.75 22.78 12.88
CA VAL A 117 -0.44 21.93 12.79
C VAL A 117 -0.05 20.51 13.19
N VAL A 118 -0.80 19.96 14.12
CA VAL A 118 -0.65 18.58 14.61
C VAL A 118 -1.85 17.78 14.15
N SER A 119 -1.61 16.65 13.50
CA SER A 119 -2.66 15.71 13.11
C SER A 119 -3.31 15.09 14.35
N ALA A 120 -4.64 14.95 14.32
CA ALA A 120 -5.37 14.17 15.30
C ALA A 120 -5.05 12.68 15.18
N ASP A 121 -4.79 12.21 13.96
CA ASP A 121 -4.59 10.81 13.63
C ASP A 121 -3.11 10.47 13.41
N ARG A 122 -2.76 9.22 13.73
CA ARG A 122 -1.42 8.70 13.45
C ARG A 122 -1.29 8.27 11.99
N PHE A 123 -2.32 7.64 11.44
CA PHE A 123 -2.35 7.13 10.09
C PHE A 123 -3.46 7.79 9.30
N HIS A 124 -3.13 8.28 8.11
CA HIS A 124 -4.08 8.64 7.08
C HIS A 124 -3.96 7.62 5.97
N TYR A 125 -4.97 6.76 5.88
CA TYR A 125 -4.98 5.60 5.01
C TYR A 125 -5.58 5.92 3.63
N TYR A 126 -4.98 5.32 2.60
CA TYR A 126 -5.49 5.23 1.25
C TYR A 126 -5.04 3.84 0.78
N GLN A 127 -5.85 2.86 0.40
CA GLN A 127 -6.77 2.82 -0.74
C GLN A 127 -7.75 1.65 -0.59
N ASN A 128 -8.78 1.59 -1.44
CA ASN A 128 -9.55 0.35 -1.59
C ASN A 128 -8.82 -0.60 -2.56
N VAL A 129 -8.84 -1.91 -2.31
CA VAL A 129 -8.25 -2.94 -3.20
C VAL A 129 -8.84 -2.90 -4.62
N CYS A 130 -10.12 -2.58 -4.77
CA CYS A 130 -10.82 -2.46 -6.05
C CYS A 130 -10.26 -1.33 -6.93
N THR A 131 -9.74 -0.26 -6.33
CA THR A 131 -9.20 0.90 -7.06
C THR A 131 -8.05 0.51 -7.99
N THR A 132 -7.31 -0.55 -7.64
CA THR A 132 -6.24 -1.12 -8.48
C THR A 132 -6.74 -1.58 -9.85
N SER A 133 -7.98 -2.06 -9.92
CA SER A 133 -8.60 -2.56 -11.15
C SER A 133 -9.45 -1.48 -11.83
N TYR A 134 -10.23 -0.72 -11.05
CA TYR A 134 -11.12 0.29 -11.60
C TYR A 134 -10.44 1.57 -12.08
N SER A 135 -9.26 1.88 -11.54
CA SER A 135 -8.58 3.15 -11.84
C SER A 135 -7.13 2.96 -12.29
N PHE A 136 -6.34 2.12 -11.60
CA PHE A 136 -4.88 2.13 -11.78
C PHE A 136 -4.35 1.11 -12.78
N VAL A 137 -5.19 0.20 -13.27
CA VAL A 137 -4.75 -0.96 -14.09
C VAL A 137 -3.91 -0.55 -15.31
N TRP A 138 -4.15 0.64 -15.87
CA TRP A 138 -3.42 1.16 -17.03
C TRP A 138 -2.47 2.31 -16.70
N TRP A 139 -2.21 2.57 -15.42
CA TRP A 139 -1.32 3.66 -15.02
C TRP A 139 0.14 3.29 -15.23
N ASP A 140 0.86 4.21 -15.85
CA ASP A 140 2.31 4.16 -15.95
C ASP A 140 2.98 4.89 -14.77
N TRP A 141 4.31 4.94 -14.80
CA TRP A 141 5.08 5.61 -13.75
C TRP A 141 4.76 7.11 -13.61
N PRO A 142 4.71 7.92 -14.69
CA PRO A 142 4.28 9.31 -14.60
C PRO A 142 2.97 9.51 -13.82
N ARG A 143 1.93 8.70 -14.10
CA ARG A 143 0.66 8.81 -13.38
C ARG A 143 0.76 8.36 -11.93
N TRP A 144 1.48 7.28 -11.64
CA TRP A 144 1.73 6.81 -10.27
C TRP A 144 2.54 7.81 -9.44
N ARG A 145 3.57 8.42 -10.01
CA ARG A 145 4.36 9.46 -9.33
C ARG A 145 3.47 10.65 -8.95
N ARG A 146 2.60 11.11 -9.86
CA ARG A 146 1.62 12.16 -9.57
C ARG A 146 0.68 11.74 -8.45
N GLU A 147 0.22 10.48 -8.41
CA GLU A 147 -0.64 10.00 -7.33
C GLU A 147 0.06 10.03 -5.97
N ILE A 148 1.30 9.55 -5.90
CA ILE A 148 2.06 9.52 -4.65
C ILE A 148 2.40 10.93 -4.18
N ASP A 149 2.69 11.85 -5.11
CA ASP A 149 2.85 13.28 -4.81
C ASP A 149 1.54 13.85 -4.23
N TRP A 150 0.39 13.53 -4.84
CA TRP A 150 -0.94 13.92 -4.35
C TRP A 150 -1.26 13.32 -2.98
N MET A 151 -0.90 12.05 -2.74
CA MET A 151 -1.00 11.40 -1.43
C MET A 151 -0.24 12.20 -0.36
N ALA A 152 1.01 12.58 -0.65
CA ALA A 152 1.83 13.36 0.28
C ALA A 152 1.27 14.78 0.52
N LEU A 153 0.76 15.46 -0.53
CA LEU A 153 0.07 16.75 -0.40
C LEU A 153 -1.16 16.66 0.53
N ASN A 154 -1.83 15.51 0.56
CA ASN A 154 -3.00 15.27 1.42
C ASN A 154 -2.64 14.60 2.76
N GLY A 155 -1.35 14.47 3.07
CA GLY A 155 -0.90 13.93 4.36
C GLY A 155 -1.10 12.41 4.52
N ILE A 156 -1.34 11.67 3.43
CA ILE A 156 -1.46 10.21 3.42
C ILE A 156 -0.09 9.59 3.72
N ASN A 157 -0.03 8.74 4.74
CA ASN A 157 1.23 8.14 5.22
C ASN A 157 1.17 6.61 5.35
N LEU A 158 0.03 6.00 5.03
CA LEU A 158 -0.15 4.56 5.02
C LEU A 158 -0.95 4.20 3.77
N ALA A 159 -0.39 3.38 2.88
CA ALA A 159 -1.11 3.06 1.66
C ALA A 159 -0.81 1.73 0.98
N LEU A 160 -1.81 1.15 0.32
CA LEU A 160 -1.68 -0.10 -0.42
C LEU A 160 -0.67 0.02 -1.57
N ALA A 161 0.19 -0.99 -1.72
CA ALA A 161 1.13 -1.11 -2.83
C ALA A 161 1.10 -2.54 -3.40
N PHE A 162 0.07 -2.82 -4.20
CA PHE A 162 -0.28 -4.18 -4.64
C PHE A 162 0.19 -4.53 -6.06
N THR A 163 0.83 -3.60 -6.77
CA THR A 163 1.27 -3.78 -8.16
C THR A 163 2.32 -4.90 -8.25
N GLY A 164 2.20 -5.76 -9.25
CA GLY A 164 3.19 -6.82 -9.54
C GLY A 164 3.08 -8.08 -8.69
N GLN A 165 2.12 -8.20 -7.78
CA GLN A 165 1.99 -9.38 -6.92
C GLN A 165 1.74 -10.68 -7.70
N GLU A 166 1.14 -10.63 -8.89
CA GLU A 166 0.96 -11.81 -9.74
C GLU A 166 2.30 -12.39 -10.21
N ALA A 167 3.34 -11.57 -10.40
CA ALA A 167 4.67 -12.06 -10.74
C ALA A 167 5.33 -12.79 -9.55
N ILE A 168 5.05 -12.35 -8.32
CA ILE A 168 5.48 -13.03 -7.09
C ILE A 168 4.76 -14.37 -6.97
N TRP A 169 3.44 -14.39 -7.19
CA TRP A 169 2.66 -15.63 -7.22
C TRP A 169 3.12 -16.59 -8.31
N GLN A 170 3.46 -16.10 -9.52
CA GLN A 170 3.99 -16.95 -10.60
C GLN A 170 5.25 -17.69 -10.15
N ARG A 171 6.17 -17.03 -9.42
CA ARG A 171 7.38 -17.68 -8.87
C ARG A 171 7.02 -18.74 -7.82
N VAL A 172 6.11 -18.42 -6.90
CA VAL A 172 5.65 -19.36 -5.86
C VAL A 172 5.00 -20.59 -6.50
N TYR A 173 4.06 -20.39 -7.42
CA TYR A 173 3.36 -21.47 -8.11
C TYR A 173 4.31 -22.33 -8.95
N SER A 174 5.30 -21.73 -9.62
CA SER A 174 6.34 -22.48 -10.33
C SER A 174 7.15 -23.38 -9.39
N LYS A 175 7.50 -22.89 -8.19
CA LYS A 175 8.18 -23.69 -7.14
C LYS A 175 7.31 -24.82 -6.58
N LEU A 176 5.99 -24.68 -6.67
CA LEU A 176 5.01 -25.69 -6.28
C LEU A 176 4.63 -26.63 -7.45
N ASN A 177 5.36 -26.58 -8.56
CA ASN A 177 5.17 -27.42 -9.75
C ASN A 177 3.83 -27.21 -10.49
N LEU A 178 3.25 -26.01 -10.40
CA LEU A 178 2.17 -25.63 -11.31
C LEU A 178 2.76 -25.36 -12.70
N THR A 179 2.07 -25.85 -13.72
CA THR A 179 2.39 -25.58 -15.11
C THR A 179 1.97 -24.16 -15.49
N GLN A 180 2.48 -23.65 -16.62
CA GLN A 180 2.03 -22.35 -17.13
C GLN A 180 0.54 -22.34 -17.48
N GLU A 181 -0.02 -23.48 -17.90
CA GLU A 181 -1.45 -23.66 -18.13
C GLU A 181 -2.23 -23.52 -16.83
N ASP A 182 -1.81 -24.20 -15.76
CA ASP A 182 -2.45 -24.09 -14.42
C ASP A 182 -2.47 -22.64 -13.91
N ILE A 183 -1.40 -21.88 -14.14
CA ILE A 183 -1.29 -20.46 -13.75
C ILE A 183 -2.20 -19.58 -14.62
N SER A 184 -2.25 -19.86 -15.93
CA SER A 184 -3.06 -19.12 -16.90
C SER A 184 -4.56 -19.33 -16.66
N GLU A 185 -4.97 -20.52 -16.23
CA GLU A 185 -6.35 -20.83 -15.80
C GLU A 185 -6.70 -20.27 -14.41
N HIS A 186 -5.73 -19.68 -13.71
CA HIS A 186 -5.95 -19.05 -12.42
C HIS A 186 -6.01 -17.53 -12.53
N PHE A 187 -4.99 -16.89 -13.11
CA PHE A 187 -4.93 -15.44 -13.17
C PHE A 187 -6.02 -14.86 -14.08
N SER A 188 -6.78 -13.91 -13.55
CA SER A 188 -7.70 -13.08 -14.34
C SER A 188 -6.93 -12.07 -15.20
N GLY A 189 -7.64 -11.40 -16.09
CA GLY A 189 -7.11 -10.27 -16.85
C GLY A 189 -6.79 -9.07 -15.96
N PRO A 190 -5.96 -8.12 -16.44
CA PRO A 190 -5.50 -6.98 -15.64
C PRO A 190 -6.61 -6.17 -14.95
N ALA A 191 -7.73 -5.95 -15.66
CA ALA A 191 -8.86 -5.17 -15.18
C ALA A 191 -9.70 -5.87 -14.11
N PHE A 192 -9.37 -7.12 -13.76
CA PHE A 192 -10.12 -7.95 -12.82
C PHE A 192 -9.24 -8.50 -11.69
N LEU A 193 -8.03 -7.97 -11.53
CA LEU A 193 -7.07 -8.49 -10.54
C LEU A 193 -7.51 -8.27 -9.10
N ALA A 194 -8.30 -7.23 -8.80
CA ALA A 194 -8.82 -7.01 -7.45
C ALA A 194 -9.64 -8.23 -6.97
N TRP A 195 -10.59 -8.70 -7.77
CA TRP A 195 -11.45 -9.85 -7.43
C TRP A 195 -10.72 -11.19 -7.48
N LEU A 196 -9.69 -11.32 -8.33
CA LEU A 196 -8.79 -12.47 -8.28
C LEU A 196 -8.08 -12.56 -6.92
N ARG A 197 -7.46 -11.46 -6.49
CA ARG A 197 -6.67 -11.41 -5.25
C ARG A 197 -7.52 -11.68 -4.00
N MET A 198 -8.78 -11.27 -4.03
CA MET A 198 -9.77 -11.55 -2.98
C MET A 198 -10.39 -12.96 -3.05
N GLY A 199 -10.04 -13.76 -4.07
CA GLY A 199 -10.53 -15.13 -4.23
C GLY A 199 -11.95 -15.25 -4.78
N ASN A 200 -12.53 -14.18 -5.31
CA ASN A 200 -13.89 -14.18 -5.85
C ASN A 200 -13.97 -14.84 -7.23
N ILE A 201 -12.94 -14.62 -8.07
CA ILE A 201 -12.89 -15.11 -9.46
C ILE A 201 -11.51 -15.68 -9.80
N ARG A 202 -11.43 -16.39 -10.93
CA ARG A 202 -10.21 -16.82 -11.61
C ARG A 202 -10.38 -16.69 -13.12
N ALA A 203 -9.28 -16.69 -13.89
CA ALA A 203 -9.23 -16.75 -15.36
C ALA A 203 -9.92 -15.63 -16.17
N PHE A 204 -10.96 -14.97 -15.66
CA PHE A 204 -11.82 -14.07 -16.42
C PHE A 204 -11.02 -12.90 -17.02
N GLY A 205 -11.09 -12.75 -18.35
CA GLY A 205 -10.35 -11.72 -19.09
C GLY A 205 -8.84 -11.98 -19.22
N GLY A 206 -8.34 -13.13 -18.75
CA GLY A 206 -6.95 -13.55 -18.90
C GLY A 206 -6.66 -14.24 -20.24
N PRO A 207 -5.46 -14.84 -20.39
CA PRO A 207 -4.36 -14.89 -19.41
C PRO A 207 -3.54 -13.58 -19.36
N LEU A 208 -2.73 -13.41 -18.31
CA LEU A 208 -1.75 -12.32 -18.23
C LEU A 208 -0.54 -12.62 -19.13
N PRO A 209 -0.12 -11.70 -20.01
CA PRO A 209 1.09 -11.90 -20.81
C PRO A 209 2.36 -11.70 -19.95
N ASP A 210 3.49 -12.32 -20.33
CA ASP A 210 4.78 -12.16 -19.62
C ASP A 210 5.23 -10.70 -19.49
N SER A 211 4.86 -9.86 -20.47
CA SER A 211 5.12 -8.42 -20.44
C SER A 211 4.45 -7.74 -19.25
N TRP A 212 3.26 -8.20 -18.83
CA TRP A 212 2.56 -7.69 -17.65
C TRP A 212 3.39 -7.91 -16.38
N HIS A 213 3.88 -9.13 -16.18
CA HIS A 213 4.69 -9.47 -15.01
C HIS A 213 5.96 -8.61 -14.95
N THR A 214 6.68 -8.51 -16.07
CA THR A 214 7.92 -7.72 -16.13
C THR A 214 7.67 -6.22 -15.87
N GLN A 215 6.64 -5.64 -16.50
CA GLN A 215 6.34 -4.22 -16.37
C GLN A 215 5.79 -3.87 -14.99
N SER A 216 4.92 -4.70 -14.42
CA SER A 216 4.33 -4.46 -13.10
C SER A 216 5.36 -4.59 -11.97
N LEU A 217 6.32 -5.52 -12.06
CA LEU A 217 7.47 -5.57 -11.13
C LEU A 217 8.29 -4.29 -11.19
N ALA A 218 8.69 -3.84 -12.39
CA ALA A 218 9.48 -2.63 -12.56
C ALA A 218 8.73 -1.37 -12.06
N LEU A 219 7.41 -1.31 -12.27
CA LEU A 219 6.57 -0.23 -11.78
C LEU A 219 6.49 -0.23 -10.25
N GLN A 220 6.29 -1.39 -9.63
CA GLN A 220 6.19 -1.54 -8.18
C GLN A 220 7.46 -1.09 -7.48
N HIS A 221 8.64 -1.42 -8.00
CA HIS A 221 9.92 -0.93 -7.48
C HIS A 221 9.97 0.61 -7.40
N ARG A 222 9.47 1.30 -8.43
CA ARG A 222 9.41 2.78 -8.45
C ARG A 222 8.37 3.32 -7.47
N ILE A 223 7.21 2.69 -7.38
CA ILE A 223 6.14 3.04 -6.43
C ILE A 223 6.68 2.96 -5.00
N LEU A 224 7.23 1.81 -4.61
CA LEU A 224 7.74 1.58 -3.26
C LEU A 224 8.89 2.52 -2.90
N GLN A 225 9.86 2.72 -3.81
CA GLN A 225 10.97 3.62 -3.57
C GLN A 225 10.49 5.06 -3.31
N HIS A 226 9.52 5.54 -4.09
CA HIS A 226 9.02 6.90 -3.96
C HIS A 226 8.14 7.08 -2.70
N MET A 227 7.29 6.11 -2.39
CA MET A 227 6.53 6.07 -1.13
C MET A 227 7.46 6.12 0.08
N ARG A 228 8.45 5.21 0.15
CA ARG A 228 9.40 5.13 1.26
C ARG A 228 10.26 6.38 1.40
N ASN A 229 10.71 6.94 0.27
CA ASN A 229 11.48 8.18 0.26
C ASN A 229 10.68 9.34 0.85
N LEU A 230 9.37 9.43 0.62
CA LEU A 230 8.52 10.44 1.25
C LEU A 230 8.16 10.13 2.71
N GLY A 231 8.35 8.87 3.14
CA GLY A 231 7.95 8.39 4.45
C GLY A 231 6.51 7.88 4.52
N ILE A 232 5.93 7.51 3.37
CA ILE A 232 4.69 6.73 3.29
C ILE A 232 5.05 5.27 3.56
N ILE A 233 4.29 4.62 4.45
CA ILE A 233 4.42 3.20 4.77
C ILE A 233 3.58 2.41 3.75
N PRO A 234 4.18 1.62 2.85
CA PRO A 234 3.44 0.76 1.95
C PRO A 234 2.85 -0.44 2.69
N VAL A 235 1.58 -0.74 2.42
CA VAL A 235 0.92 -1.97 2.85
C VAL A 235 1.05 -2.98 1.72
N LEU A 236 1.74 -4.08 1.99
CA LEU A 236 2.02 -5.14 1.03
C LEU A 236 0.94 -6.24 1.10
N PRO A 237 0.69 -7.01 0.03
CA PRO A 237 -0.27 -8.11 0.09
C PRO A 237 0.24 -9.27 0.94
N ALA A 238 -0.67 -10.09 1.46
CA ALA A 238 -0.39 -11.38 2.08
C ALA A 238 -1.28 -12.50 1.51
N PHE A 239 -0.90 -13.74 1.79
CA PHE A 239 -1.68 -14.91 1.40
C PHE A 239 -2.97 -15.04 2.23
N ALA A 240 -4.11 -15.05 1.55
CA ALA A 240 -5.44 -15.14 2.17
C ALA A 240 -6.03 -16.57 2.22
N GLY A 241 -5.31 -17.58 1.69
CA GLY A 241 -5.79 -18.97 1.66
C GLY A 241 -6.22 -19.50 0.29
N HIS A 242 -6.54 -18.62 -0.66
CA HIS A 242 -7.04 -18.99 -1.98
C HIS A 242 -5.93 -19.52 -2.90
N VAL A 243 -6.19 -20.65 -3.57
CA VAL A 243 -5.23 -21.31 -4.46
C VAL A 243 -5.85 -21.77 -5.79
N PRO A 244 -5.05 -21.92 -6.85
CA PRO A 244 -5.46 -22.49 -8.14
C PRO A 244 -6.13 -23.87 -8.02
N ARG A 245 -7.05 -24.19 -8.95
CA ARG A 245 -7.70 -25.52 -8.99
C ARG A 245 -6.72 -26.69 -9.13
N ALA A 246 -5.59 -26.45 -9.80
CA ALA A 246 -4.50 -27.41 -9.96
C ALA A 246 -3.95 -27.95 -8.63
N PHE A 247 -4.13 -27.22 -7.52
CA PHE A 247 -3.72 -27.70 -6.19
C PHE A 247 -4.38 -29.02 -5.82
N LYS A 248 -5.63 -29.30 -6.25
CA LYS A 248 -6.28 -30.58 -5.95
C LYS A 248 -5.62 -31.76 -6.67
N ARG A 249 -5.03 -31.52 -7.84
CA ARG A 249 -4.24 -32.52 -8.58
C ARG A 249 -2.87 -32.74 -7.94
N LEU A 250 -2.22 -31.66 -7.52
CA LEU A 250 -0.86 -31.70 -6.94
C LEU A 250 -0.84 -32.19 -5.49
N TYR A 251 -1.90 -31.92 -4.72
CA TYR A 251 -2.04 -32.22 -3.30
C TYR A 251 -3.40 -32.91 -3.02
N PRO A 252 -3.65 -34.11 -3.56
CA PRO A 252 -4.97 -34.75 -3.55
C PRO A 252 -5.52 -35.01 -2.15
N ASP A 253 -4.64 -35.30 -1.19
CA ASP A 253 -4.99 -35.63 0.20
C ASP A 253 -5.05 -34.40 1.11
N THR A 254 -4.65 -33.22 0.62
CA THR A 254 -4.75 -31.99 1.41
C THR A 254 -6.20 -31.52 1.47
N PRO A 255 -6.73 -31.21 2.67
CA PRO A 255 -8.09 -30.72 2.79
C PRO A 255 -8.16 -29.29 2.24
N MET A 256 -9.12 -29.08 1.34
CA MET A 256 -9.39 -27.81 0.68
C MET A 256 -10.90 -27.72 0.42
N THR A 257 -11.44 -26.53 0.53
CA THR A 257 -12.85 -26.26 0.25
C THR A 257 -12.97 -25.58 -1.11
N LEU A 258 -13.80 -26.12 -2.01
CA LEU A 258 -14.15 -25.40 -3.23
C LEU A 258 -15.06 -24.24 -2.84
N MET A 259 -14.65 -23.02 -3.18
CA MET A 259 -15.45 -21.85 -2.84
C MET A 259 -16.79 -21.84 -3.59
N VAL A 260 -17.77 -21.11 -3.06
CA VAL A 260 -19.05 -20.87 -3.75
C VAL A 260 -18.85 -19.87 -4.89
N ASP A 261 -19.74 -19.89 -5.89
CA ASP A 261 -19.70 -18.90 -6.95
C ASP A 261 -20.03 -17.52 -6.38
N TRP A 262 -19.27 -16.52 -6.82
CA TRP A 262 -19.49 -15.13 -6.51
C TRP A 262 -20.16 -14.48 -7.71
N ASN A 263 -21.26 -13.76 -7.49
CA ASN A 263 -21.95 -12.97 -8.50
C ASN A 263 -22.30 -13.72 -9.81
N ASN A 264 -22.67 -15.01 -9.70
CA ASN A 264 -23.08 -15.88 -10.81
C ASN A 264 -22.01 -16.07 -11.92
N PHE A 265 -20.72 -15.92 -11.63
CA PHE A 265 -19.67 -16.34 -12.57
C PHE A 265 -19.75 -17.85 -12.80
N SER A 266 -19.59 -18.29 -14.06
CA SER A 266 -19.57 -19.72 -14.38
C SER A 266 -18.40 -20.44 -13.72
N ASP A 267 -18.47 -21.76 -13.61
CA ASP A 267 -17.40 -22.61 -13.04
C ASP A 267 -16.02 -22.43 -13.71
N GLU A 268 -16.00 -21.94 -14.96
CA GLU A 268 -14.80 -21.56 -15.68
C GLU A 268 -14.08 -20.37 -15.04
N TYR A 269 -14.84 -19.40 -14.52
CA TYR A 269 -14.36 -18.12 -14.01
C TYR A 269 -14.51 -17.95 -12.49
N CYS A 270 -15.15 -18.90 -11.83
CA CYS A 270 -15.03 -19.20 -10.41
C CYS A 270 -14.37 -20.58 -10.30
N CYS A 271 -14.32 -21.32 -9.22
CA CYS A 271 -14.30 -20.95 -7.84
C CYS A 271 -12.91 -21.49 -7.42
N PRO A 272 -12.02 -20.66 -6.87
CA PRO A 272 -10.75 -21.15 -6.40
C PRO A 272 -10.96 -22.13 -5.23
N TYR A 273 -9.93 -22.91 -4.92
CA TYR A 273 -9.93 -23.64 -3.65
C TYR A 273 -9.47 -22.70 -2.54
N LEU A 274 -10.08 -22.84 -1.37
CA LEU A 274 -9.55 -22.35 -0.11
C LEU A 274 -8.79 -23.49 0.56
N LEU A 275 -7.49 -23.33 0.79
CA LEU A 275 -6.72 -24.26 1.61
C LEU A 275 -7.26 -24.26 3.03
N GLU A 276 -7.43 -25.43 3.64
CA GLU A 276 -7.82 -25.45 5.05
C GLU A 276 -6.73 -24.81 5.92
N PRO A 277 -7.07 -23.83 6.79
CA PRO A 277 -6.08 -23.07 7.57
C PRO A 277 -5.20 -23.93 8.48
N THR A 278 -5.72 -25.07 8.93
CA THR A 278 -5.01 -26.01 9.80
C THR A 278 -4.11 -26.98 9.04
N SER A 279 -4.15 -26.97 7.70
CA SER A 279 -3.25 -27.76 6.87
C SER A 279 -1.82 -27.21 6.95
N PRO A 280 -0.79 -28.06 7.13
CA PRO A 280 0.60 -27.63 7.04
C PRO A 280 0.95 -26.93 5.71
N LEU A 281 0.24 -27.27 4.63
CA LEU A 281 0.43 -26.64 3.33
C LEU A 281 0.01 -25.16 3.34
N PHE A 282 -1.00 -24.78 4.13
CA PHE A 282 -1.46 -23.39 4.23
C PHE A 282 -0.33 -22.46 4.67
N ARG A 283 0.33 -22.82 5.77
CA ARG A 283 1.45 -22.08 6.35
C ARG A 283 2.64 -22.06 5.39
N THR A 284 2.93 -23.20 4.74
CA THR A 284 4.00 -23.32 3.76
C THR A 284 3.81 -22.35 2.58
N VAL A 285 2.62 -22.34 1.96
CA VAL A 285 2.32 -21.47 0.82
C VAL A 285 2.35 -20.00 1.22
N GLY A 286 1.78 -19.66 2.38
CA GLY A 286 1.79 -18.29 2.89
C GLY A 286 3.21 -17.78 3.14
N SER A 287 4.04 -18.55 3.84
CA SER A 287 5.43 -18.16 4.10
C SER A 287 6.28 -18.11 2.82
N MET A 288 6.03 -18.99 1.84
CA MET A 288 6.68 -18.89 0.52
C MET A 288 6.35 -17.56 -0.17
N PHE A 289 5.09 -17.15 -0.18
CA PHE A 289 4.69 -15.88 -0.78
C PHE A 289 5.31 -14.68 -0.07
N ILE A 290 5.23 -14.62 1.26
CA ILE A 290 5.82 -13.52 2.03
C ILE A 290 7.35 -13.49 1.84
N SER A 291 8.02 -14.64 1.82
CA SER A 291 9.47 -14.71 1.58
C SER A 291 9.85 -14.18 0.19
N GLU A 292 9.14 -14.56 -0.87
CA GLU A 292 9.40 -14.06 -2.22
C GLU A 292 9.10 -12.56 -2.34
N LEU A 293 8.02 -12.10 -1.72
CA LEU A 293 7.61 -10.70 -1.73
C LEU A 293 8.65 -9.82 -1.03
N ILE A 294 9.11 -10.21 0.16
CA ILE A 294 10.13 -9.49 0.92
C ILE A 294 11.49 -9.56 0.20
N ALA A 295 11.84 -10.71 -0.37
CA ALA A 295 13.10 -10.84 -1.12
C ALA A 295 13.16 -9.90 -2.34
N GLU A 296 12.02 -9.71 -3.03
CA GLU A 296 11.94 -8.80 -4.17
C GLU A 296 11.86 -7.32 -3.72
N PHE A 297 11.01 -7.01 -2.74
CA PHE A 297 10.59 -5.62 -2.48
C PHE A 297 11.01 -5.06 -1.11
N GLY A 298 11.59 -5.86 -0.23
CA GLY A 298 11.68 -5.55 1.19
C GLY A 298 10.31 -5.42 1.84
N THR A 299 10.24 -4.88 3.07
CA THR A 299 8.97 -4.68 3.78
C THR A 299 9.01 -3.47 4.71
N ASP A 300 7.82 -3.00 5.05
CA ASP A 300 7.57 -1.99 6.08
C ASP A 300 6.61 -2.55 7.16
N HIS A 301 6.53 -3.88 7.23
CA HIS A 301 5.88 -4.70 8.26
C HIS A 301 4.34 -4.67 8.31
N ILE A 302 3.68 -4.04 7.36
CA ILE A 302 2.20 -4.03 7.30
C ILE A 302 1.74 -4.81 6.09
N TYR A 303 0.87 -5.78 6.33
CA TYR A 303 0.35 -6.65 5.29
C TYR A 303 -1.18 -6.62 5.26
N SER A 304 -1.77 -6.89 4.09
CA SER A 304 -3.22 -6.94 3.92
C SER A 304 -3.63 -8.18 3.14
N CYS A 305 -4.65 -8.86 3.65
CA CYS A 305 -5.29 -10.02 3.04
C CYS A 305 -6.70 -10.22 3.60
N ASP A 306 -7.61 -10.73 2.76
CA ASP A 306 -9.01 -10.92 3.11
C ASP A 306 -9.50 -12.27 2.55
N THR A 307 -9.77 -13.23 3.44
CA THR A 307 -10.20 -14.59 3.03
C THR A 307 -11.67 -14.64 2.59
N PHE A 308 -12.54 -13.86 3.23
CA PHE A 308 -13.98 -13.99 3.06
C PHE A 308 -14.63 -12.71 2.56
N ASN A 309 -13.91 -11.92 1.75
CA ASN A 309 -14.45 -10.70 1.15
C ASN A 309 -15.61 -11.06 0.21
N GLU A 310 -16.84 -10.72 0.64
CA GLU A 310 -18.09 -11.07 -0.05
C GLU A 310 -18.27 -12.58 -0.32
N MET A 311 -17.59 -13.43 0.45
CA MET A 311 -17.66 -14.88 0.34
C MET A 311 -18.12 -15.45 1.67
N THR A 312 -19.15 -16.29 1.66
CA THR A 312 -19.62 -16.95 2.89
C THR A 312 -18.67 -18.09 3.25
N PRO A 313 -18.09 -18.10 4.47
CA PRO A 313 -17.31 -19.23 4.95
C PRO A 313 -18.16 -20.51 4.95
N HIS A 314 -17.57 -21.64 4.55
CA HIS A 314 -18.28 -22.93 4.61
C HIS A 314 -18.61 -23.38 6.04
N ASN A 315 -17.87 -22.83 7.02
CA ASN A 315 -18.03 -23.11 8.45
C ASN A 315 -18.05 -21.77 9.22
N SER A 316 -19.13 -21.51 9.95
CA SER A 316 -19.33 -20.28 10.72
C SER A 316 -18.98 -20.42 12.20
N SER A 317 -18.41 -21.55 12.63
CA SER A 317 -18.00 -21.73 14.02
C SER A 317 -16.87 -20.78 14.39
N ALA A 318 -16.94 -20.22 15.60
CA ALA A 318 -15.91 -19.29 16.10
C ALA A 318 -14.51 -19.93 16.11
N THR A 319 -14.40 -21.22 16.40
CA THR A 319 -13.14 -21.97 16.36
C THR A 319 -12.53 -21.96 14.96
N TYR A 320 -13.32 -22.27 13.92
CA TYR A 320 -12.84 -22.26 12.55
C TYR A 320 -12.40 -20.85 12.11
N LEU A 321 -13.24 -19.84 12.35
CA LEU A 321 -12.92 -18.46 11.95
C LEU A 321 -11.67 -17.92 12.67
N SER A 322 -11.49 -18.27 13.95
CA SER A 322 -10.27 -17.95 14.70
C SER A 322 -9.04 -18.66 14.14
N GLN A 323 -9.17 -19.91 13.69
CA GLN A 323 -8.08 -20.64 13.06
C GLN A 323 -7.69 -20.04 11.70
N VAL A 324 -8.64 -19.54 10.91
CA VAL A 324 -8.35 -18.85 9.64
C VAL A 324 -7.46 -17.63 9.91
N SER A 325 -7.90 -16.71 10.75
CA SER A 325 -7.14 -15.48 11.04
C SER A 325 -5.79 -15.76 11.71
N SER A 326 -5.76 -16.70 12.66
CA SER A 326 -4.53 -17.05 13.38
C SER A 326 -3.48 -17.68 12.46
N ASN A 327 -3.85 -18.60 11.56
CA ASN A 327 -2.88 -19.26 10.69
C ASN A 327 -2.39 -18.35 9.55
N ILE A 328 -3.22 -17.42 9.08
CA ILE A 328 -2.77 -16.34 8.19
C ILE A 328 -1.70 -15.50 8.88
N PHE A 329 -2.00 -15.01 10.08
CA PHE A 329 -1.07 -14.18 10.84
C PHE A 329 0.24 -14.93 11.17
N LEU A 330 0.16 -16.22 11.50
CA LEU A 330 1.34 -17.06 11.72
C LEU A 330 2.17 -17.24 10.44
N ALA A 331 1.54 -17.48 9.30
CA ALA A 331 2.26 -17.65 8.03
C ALA A 331 3.09 -16.40 7.64
N ILE A 332 2.60 -15.21 8.01
CA ILE A 332 3.32 -13.94 7.84
C ILE A 332 4.42 -13.80 8.90
N THR A 333 4.09 -13.98 10.18
CA THR A 333 5.01 -13.75 11.31
C THR A 333 6.17 -14.74 11.40
N ASP A 334 6.05 -15.90 10.75
CA ASP A 334 7.18 -16.82 10.57
C ASP A 334 8.31 -16.26 9.72
N VAL A 335 7.99 -15.33 8.82
CA VAL A 335 8.95 -14.69 7.91
C VAL A 335 9.27 -13.29 8.40
N ASP A 336 8.27 -12.54 8.84
CA ASP A 336 8.39 -11.19 9.39
C ASP A 336 7.81 -11.11 10.81
N PRO A 337 8.63 -11.32 11.85
CA PRO A 337 8.16 -11.29 13.25
C PRO A 337 7.58 -9.95 13.71
N SER A 338 7.77 -8.88 12.93
CA SER A 338 7.20 -7.56 13.19
C SER A 338 5.92 -7.29 12.41
N ALA A 339 5.35 -8.28 11.73
CA ALA A 339 4.16 -8.09 10.91
C ALA A 339 2.94 -7.59 11.69
N VAL A 340 2.17 -6.72 11.03
CA VAL A 340 0.88 -6.17 11.46
C VAL A 340 -0.18 -6.45 10.42
#